data_AF-A0AAU6PHI2-F1
#
_entry.id   AF-A0AAU6PHI2-F1
#
_cell.length_a   1.000
_cell.length_b   1.000
_cell.length_c   1.000
_cell.angle_alpha   90.00
_cell.angle_beta   90.00
_cell.angle_gamma   90.00
#
_symmetry.space_group_name_H-M   'P 1'
#
loop_
_entity.id
_entity.type
_entity.pdbx_description
1 polymer ?
#
loop_
_entity_poly.entity_id
_entity_poly.type
_entity_poly.pdbx_seq_one_letter_code
_entity_poly.pdbx_strand_id
1 'polypeptide(L)' 'MFDTIIGSFKKLTEAGLALIALAVVLQVIFGNKVPFIGGDVIGTITKIVGDLGSHGLVGLAAIAVIYSLFTRK' A
#
# COMPACT_ATOMS: atom_id res chain seq x y z
N MET A 1 23.60 1.51 16.04
CA MET A 1 22.33 1.85 16.76
C MET A 1 21.19 2.06 15.77
N PHE A 2 21.35 2.92 14.76
CA PHE A 2 20.37 3.09 13.68
C PHE A 2 20.04 1.78 12.95
N ASP A 3 21.05 0.95 12.67
CA ASP A 3 20.83 -0.34 11.98
C ASP A 3 19.94 -1.32 12.75
N THR A 4 20.05 -1.31 14.08
CA THR A 4 19.20 -2.13 14.96
C THR A 4 17.75 -1.65 14.94
N ILE A 5 17.54 -0.33 14.95
CA ILE A 5 16.21 0.28 14.87
C ILE A 5 15.58 -0.05 13.51
N ILE A 6 16.30 0.16 12.42
CA ILE A 6 15.84 -0.18 11.06
C ILE A 6 15.53 -1.67 10.95
N GLY A 7 16.38 -2.54 11.52
CA GLY A 7 16.16 -3.98 11.58
C GLY A 7 14.86 -4.36 12.32
N SER A 8 14.57 -3.70 13.44
CA SER A 8 13.32 -3.90 14.19
C SER A 8 12.09 -3.45 13.40
N PHE A 9 12.15 -2.29 12.74
CA PHE A 9 11.05 -1.82 11.88
C PHE A 9 10.82 -2.75 10.70
N LYS A 10 11.87 -3.27 10.08
CA LYS A 10 11.74 -4.25 8.99
C LYS A 10 10.98 -5.50 9.44
N LYS A 11 11.37 -6.07 10.58
CA LYS A 11 10.68 -7.24 11.16
C LYS A 11 9.23 -6.94 11.52
N LEU A 12 8.95 -5.75 12.05
CA LEU A 12 7.59 -5.34 12.37
C LEU A 12 6.73 -5.19 11.10
N THR A 13 7.28 -4.61 10.03
CA THR A 13 6.62 -4.50 8.74
C THR A 13 6.37 -5.88 8.11
N GLU A 14 7.33 -6.80 8.20
CA GLU A 14 7.15 -8.19 7.75
C GLU A 14 6.03 -8.89 8.53
N ALA A 15 5.98 -8.71 9.85
CA ALA A 15 4.90 -9.23 10.68
C ALA A 15 3.54 -8.60 10.32
N GLY A 16 3.49 -7.28 10.13
CA GLY A 16 2.30 -6.56 9.69
C GLY A 16 1.81 -7.04 8.32
N LEU A 17 2.72 -7.28 7.37
CA LEU A 17 2.38 -7.81 6.06
C LEU A 17 1.79 -9.21 6.14
N ALA A 18 2.35 -10.08 6.98
CA ALA A 18 1.79 -11.41 7.22
C ALA A 18 0.37 -11.35 7.81
N LEU A 19 0.12 -10.40 8.72
CA LEU A 19 -1.23 -10.17 9.27
C LEU A 19 -2.21 -9.66 8.23
N ILE A 20 -1.80 -8.74 7.34
CA ILE A 20 -2.63 -8.26 6.23
C ILE A 20 -2.96 -9.42 5.28
N ALA A 21 -1.98 -10.26 4.94
CA ALA A 21 -2.19 -11.42 4.08
C ALA A 21 -3.20 -12.40 4.70
N LEU A 22 -3.08 -12.67 6.00
CA LEU A 22 -4.03 -13.50 6.74
C LEU A 22 -5.44 -12.88 6.71
N ALA A 23 -5.56 -11.57 6.93
CA ALA A 23 -6.83 -10.86 6.88
C ALA A 23 -7.53 -11.00 5.52
N VAL A 24 -6.77 -10.89 4.42
CA VAL A 24 -7.29 -11.07 3.06
C VAL A 24 -7.83 -12.49 2.87
N VAL A 25 -7.08 -13.53 3.26
CA VAL A 25 -7.55 -14.93 3.16
C VAL A 25 -8.85 -15.13 3.93
N LEU A 26 -8.93 -14.60 5.14
CA LEU A 26 -10.12 -14.72 5.98
C LEU A 26 -11.33 -13.98 5.41
N GLN A 27 -11.14 -12.78 4.86
CA GLN A 27 -12.21 -12.05 4.18
C GLN A 27 -12.70 -12.76 2.92
N VAL A 28 -11.83 -13.47 2.21
CA VAL A 28 -12.25 -14.30 1.06
C VAL A 28 -13.13 -15.47 1.52
N ILE A 29 -12.80 -16.11 2.64
CA ILE A 29 -13.54 -17.27 3.16
C ILE A 29 -14.87 -16.85 3.80
N PHE A 30 -14.85 -15.82 4.65
CA PHE A 30 -15.99 -15.43 5.48
C PHE A 30 -16.76 -14.20 4.96
N GLY A 31 -16.26 -13.53 3.93
CA GLY A 31 -16.83 -12.30 3.38
C GLY A 31 -16.50 -11.05 4.20
N ASN A 32 -17.29 -9.98 3.99
CA ASN A 32 -17.01 -8.62 4.49
C ASN A 32 -16.97 -8.45 6.01
N LYS A 33 -17.42 -9.43 6.81
CA LYS A 33 -17.45 -9.33 8.27
C LYS A 33 -16.65 -10.45 8.90
N VAL A 34 -15.33 -10.29 8.93
CA VAL A 34 -14.45 -11.17 9.72
C VAL A 34 -14.49 -10.71 11.19
N PRO A 35 -14.98 -11.54 12.13
CA PRO A 35 -15.31 -11.11 13.50
C PRO A 35 -14.18 -10.49 14.33
N PHE A 36 -12.92 -10.74 13.96
CA PHE A 36 -11.74 -10.38 14.75
C PHE A 36 -10.77 -9.43 14.03
N ILE A 37 -10.97 -9.16 12.74
CA ILE A 37 -10.12 -8.25 11.95
C ILE A 37 -10.68 -6.81 11.93
N GLY A 38 -11.97 -6.63 12.22
CA GLY A 38 -12.57 -5.30 12.42
C GLY A 38 -12.33 -4.32 11.27
N GLY A 39 -12.85 -4.62 10.07
CA GLY A 39 -12.74 -3.72 8.92
C GLY A 39 -12.82 -4.44 7.58
N ASP A 40 -12.84 -3.66 6.50
CA ASP A 40 -12.78 -4.18 5.13
C ASP A 40 -11.38 -4.00 4.52
N VAL A 41 -10.51 -5.02 4.66
CA VAL A 41 -9.11 -4.94 4.21
C VAL A 41 -9.01 -4.96 2.70
N ILE A 42 -9.73 -5.87 2.02
CA ILE A 42 -9.78 -5.94 0.55
C ILE A 42 -10.33 -4.62 -0.01
N GLY A 43 -11.45 -4.12 0.51
CA GLY A 43 -12.02 -2.85 0.05
C GLY A 43 -11.08 -1.66 0.27
N THR A 44 -10.35 -1.64 1.38
CA THR A 44 -9.33 -0.60 1.64
C THR A 44 -8.20 -0.66 0.61
N ILE A 45 -7.66 -1.85 0.32
CA ILE A 45 -6.60 -2.05 -0.69
C ILE A 45 -7.11 -1.64 -2.07
N THR A 46 -8.28 -2.12 -2.48
CA THR A 46 -8.87 -1.81 -3.79
C THR A 46 -9.12 -0.31 -3.95
N LYS A 47 -9.57 0.36 -2.90
CA LYS A 47 -9.74 1.82 -2.90
C LYS A 47 -8.41 2.54 -3.13
N ILE A 48 -7.36 2.19 -2.37
CA ILE A 48 -6.04 2.79 -2.54
C ILE A 48 -5.51 2.57 -3.96
N VAL A 49 -5.64 1.36 -4.50
CA VAL A 49 -5.23 1.05 -5.88
C VAL A 49 -6.04 1.86 -6.89
N GLY A 50 -7.35 2.03 -6.68
CA GLY A 50 -8.21 2.87 -7.50
C GLY A 50 -7.82 4.36 -7.44
N ASP A 51 -7.49 4.86 -6.25
CA ASP A 51 -7.00 6.22 -6.07
C ASP A 51 -5.67 6.42 -6.81
N LEU A 52 -4.74 5.47 -6.74
CA LEU A 52 -3.49 5.53 -7.51
C LEU A 52 -3.74 5.49 -9.04
N GLY A 53 -4.69 4.69 -9.50
CA GLY A 53 -5.06 4.60 -10.93
C GLY A 53 -5.76 5.86 -11.46
N SER A 54 -6.65 6.46 -10.67
CA SER A 54 -7.38 7.68 -11.04
C SER A 54 -6.45 8.90 -11.17
N HIS A 55 -5.33 8.90 -10.44
CA HIS A 55 -4.29 9.91 -10.56
C HIS A 55 -3.22 9.52 -11.59
N GLY A 56 -3.42 8.48 -12.41
CA GLY A 56 -2.44 8.04 -13.41
C GLY A 56 -2.06 9.13 -14.42
N LEU A 57 -3.03 9.92 -14.88
CA LEU A 57 -2.79 11.08 -15.74
C LEU A 57 -1.98 12.18 -15.01
N VAL A 58 -2.27 12.43 -13.73
CA VAL A 58 -1.54 13.40 -12.90
C VAL A 58 -0.10 12.93 -12.67
N GLY A 59 0.11 11.62 -12.49
CA GLY A 59 1.44 11.01 -12.38
C GLY A 59 2.27 11.17 -13.65
N LEU A 60 1.69 10.90 -14.83
CA LEU A 60 2.36 11.13 -16.11
C LEU A 60 2.67 12.62 -16.33
N ALA A 61 1.77 13.52 -15.94
CA ALA A 61 2.00 14.96 -16.01
C ALA A 61 3.17 15.39 -15.10
N ALA A 62 3.25 14.86 -13.88
CA ALA A 62 4.36 15.12 -12.96
C ALA A 62 5.71 14.66 -13.55
N ILE A 63 5.75 13.47 -14.17
CA ILE A 63 6.95 12.96 -14.85
C ILE A 63 7.34 13.87 -16.02
N ALA A 64 6.38 14.32 -16.83
CA ALA A 64 6.64 15.22 -17.94
C ALA A 64 7.24 16.56 -17.49
N VAL A 65 6.72 17.12 -16.38
CA VAL A 65 7.27 18.35 -15.78
C VAL A 65 8.69 18.14 -15.27
N ILE A 66 8.94 17.06 -14.54
CA ILE A 66 10.29 16.71 -14.04
C ILE A 66 11.26 16.53 -15.22
N TYR A 67 10.85 15.81 -16.26
CA TYR A 67 11.66 15.60 -17.46
C TYR A 67 11.98 16.92 -18.18
N SER A 68 11.01 17.82 -18.29
CA SER A 68 11.19 19.17 -18.83
C SER A 68 12.24 19.96 -18.05
N LEU A 69 12.24 19.87 -16.72
CA LEU A 69 13.23 20.56 -15.88
C LEU A 69 14.65 20.02 -16.10
N PHE A 70 14.82 18.71 -16.24
CA PHE A 70 16.13 18.09 -16.49
C PHE A 70 16.63 18.23 -17.93
N THR A 71 15.73 18.40 -18.90
CA THR A 71 16.07 18.48 -20.33
C THR A 71 16.22 19.92 -20.83
N ARG A 72 15.75 20.90 -20.07
CA ARG A 72 16.08 22.31 -20.33
C ARG A 72 17.57 22.53 -20.06
N LYS A 73 18.30 22.87 -21.12
CA LYS A 73 19.63 23.50 -21.01
C LYS A 73 19.50 24.90 -20.43
#